data_AF-K2NXK2-F1
#
_entry.id   AF-K2NXK2-F1
#
_cell.length_a   1.000
_cell.length_b   1.000
_cell.length_c   1.000
_cell.angle_alpha   90.00
_cell.angle_beta   90.00
_cell.angle_gamma   90.00
#
_symmetry.space_group_name_H-M   'P 1'
#
loop_
_entity.id
_entity.type
_entity.pdbx_description
1 polymer ?
#
loop_
_entity_poly.entity_id
_entity_poly.type
_entity_poly.pdbx_seq_one_letter_code
_entity_poly.pdbx_strand_id
1 'polypeptide(L)'
;MVERVLLGVRGATHGLWISKPGFNAETASDAQLLFTTEPGFESFQLVQTGRVQLLNNAPVNIIVPDLGYRPAVYIIPELTFSLNPSNTSLRFWTEYDSNTSLWLNILHNNLNYNGYSLYAVMKVRADGL
;
A
#
# COMPACT_ATOMS: atom_id res chain seq x y z
N MET A 1 -26.31 4.69 21.51
CA MET A 1 -25.09 4.15 20.86
C MET A 1 -25.04 4.78 19.48
N VAL A 2 -23.89 5.31 19.07
CA VAL A 2 -23.76 5.95 17.74
C VAL A 2 -23.59 4.84 16.70
N GLU A 3 -24.37 4.88 15.62
CA GLU A 3 -24.23 3.95 14.51
C GLU A 3 -22.97 4.27 13.72
N ARG A 4 -21.99 3.37 13.75
CA ARG A 4 -20.66 3.62 13.19
C ARG A 4 -20.37 2.83 11.91
N VAL A 5 -21.23 1.88 11.59
CA VAL A 5 -21.14 1.05 10.39
C VAL A 5 -22.50 1.08 9.74
N LEU A 6 -22.55 1.55 8.50
CA LEU A 6 -23.76 1.61 7.69
C LEU A 6 -23.48 0.82 6.41
N LEU A 7 -24.30 -0.20 6.15
CA LEU A 7 -24.34 -0.90 4.87
C LEU A 7 -25.75 -0.68 4.30
N GLY A 8 -25.86 0.13 3.26
CA GLY A 8 -27.17 0.55 2.77
C GLY A 8 -27.12 1.87 2.03
N VAL A 9 -28.02 2.79 2.35
CA VAL A 9 -28.14 4.11 1.73
C VAL A 9 -27.63 5.19 2.67
N ARG A 10 -26.80 6.11 2.16
CA ARG A 10 -26.44 7.37 2.82
C ARG A 10 -26.71 8.51 1.84
N GLY A 11 -27.67 9.37 2.14
CA GLY A 11 -28.13 10.38 1.18
C GLY A 11 -28.66 9.73 -0.11
N ALA A 12 -28.01 9.99 -1.25
CA ALA A 12 -28.38 9.44 -2.56
C ALA A 12 -27.51 8.25 -3.02
N THR A 13 -26.51 7.84 -2.23
CA THR A 13 -25.53 6.80 -2.59
C THR A 13 -25.79 5.50 -1.81
N HIS A 14 -25.47 4.36 -2.42
CA HIS A 14 -25.50 3.05 -1.77
C HIS A 14 -24.07 2.54 -1.53
N GLY A 15 -23.82 1.88 -0.41
CA GLY A 15 -22.45 1.56 -0.03
C GLY A 15 -22.23 1.02 1.38
N LEU A 16 -20.95 0.94 1.75
CA LEU A 16 -20.49 0.70 3.11
C LEU A 16 -19.76 1.94 3.62
N TRP A 17 -20.20 2.48 4.76
CA TRP A 17 -19.57 3.61 5.43
C TRP A 17 -19.17 3.22 6.85
N ILE A 18 -17.97 3.62 7.25
CA ILE A 18 -17.45 3.43 8.61
C ILE A 18 -17.01 4.79 9.14
N SER A 19 -17.57 5.24 10.26
CA SER A 19 -17.25 6.53 10.86
C SER A 19 -16.13 6.45 11.91
N LYS A 20 -15.44 7.57 12.09
CA LYS A 20 -14.53 7.79 13.23
C LYS A 20 -15.31 7.69 14.56
N PRO A 21 -14.64 7.37 15.67
CA PRO A 21 -15.29 7.34 16.99
C PRO A 21 -16.02 8.66 17.29
N GLY A 22 -17.26 8.58 17.78
CA GLY A 22 -18.07 9.74 18.15
C GLY A 22 -18.98 10.31 17.05
N PHE A 23 -18.88 9.82 15.80
CA PHE A 23 -19.69 10.31 14.68
C PHE A 23 -20.66 9.24 14.17
N ASN A 24 -21.89 9.62 13.82
CA ASN A 24 -22.87 8.71 13.20
C ASN A 24 -22.52 8.55 11.71
N ALA A 25 -22.43 7.32 11.20
CA ALA A 25 -22.11 7.04 9.81
C ALA A 25 -23.12 7.63 8.81
N GLU A 26 -24.39 7.79 9.19
CA GLU A 26 -25.42 8.39 8.33
C GLU A 26 -25.19 9.89 8.10
N THR A 27 -24.70 10.61 9.12
CA THR A 27 -24.59 12.08 9.11
C THR A 27 -23.17 12.62 9.19
N ALA A 28 -22.17 11.75 9.36
CA ALA A 28 -20.76 12.12 9.34
C ALA A 28 -20.41 12.81 8.02
N SER A 29 -19.55 13.81 8.05
CA SER A 29 -18.90 14.31 6.82
C SER A 29 -17.83 13.34 6.34
N ASP A 30 -17.36 13.47 5.10
CA ASP A 30 -16.36 12.54 4.55
C ASP A 30 -15.04 12.57 5.33
N ALA A 31 -14.65 13.75 5.85
CA ALA A 31 -13.49 13.89 6.73
C ALA A 31 -13.67 13.17 8.10
N GLN A 32 -14.89 12.83 8.48
CA GLN A 32 -15.24 12.10 9.68
C GLN A 32 -15.43 10.59 9.42
N LEU A 33 -15.32 10.15 8.17
CA LEU A 33 -15.30 8.75 7.80
C LEU A 33 -13.90 8.15 7.88
N LEU A 34 -13.84 6.89 8.29
CA LEU A 34 -12.68 6.01 8.17
C LEU A 34 -12.71 5.24 6.84
N PHE A 35 -13.91 5.00 6.32
CA PHE A 35 -14.12 4.27 5.08
C PHE A 35 -15.43 4.70 4.43
N THR A 36 -15.42 4.82 3.10
CA THR A 36 -16.62 4.82 2.27
C THR A 36 -16.30 4.14 0.93
N THR A 37 -17.33 3.61 0.29
CA THR A 37 -17.27 3.09 -1.08
C THR A 37 -17.54 4.16 -2.15
N GLU A 38 -17.74 5.43 -1.75
CA GLU A 38 -17.96 6.53 -2.67
C GLU A 38 -16.68 6.88 -3.48
N PRO A 39 -16.84 7.27 -4.76
CA PRO A 39 -15.72 7.74 -5.58
C PRO A 39 -15.00 8.93 -4.93
N GLY A 40 -13.68 8.97 -5.01
CA GLY A 40 -12.85 10.03 -4.41
C GLY A 40 -12.41 9.76 -2.97
N PHE A 41 -12.90 8.69 -2.34
CA PHE A 41 -12.33 8.20 -1.09
C PHE A 41 -11.19 7.22 -1.37
N GLU A 42 -9.96 7.71 -1.29
CA GLU A 42 -8.75 6.90 -1.41
C GLU A 42 -8.59 6.03 -0.16
N SER A 43 -9.32 4.91 -0.12
CA SER A 43 -9.10 3.90 0.92
C SER A 43 -7.78 3.19 0.65
N PHE A 44 -6.85 3.30 1.60
CA PHE A 44 -5.60 2.53 1.61
C PHE A 44 -5.92 1.05 1.84
N GLN A 45 -6.25 0.33 0.76
CA GLN A 45 -6.49 -1.11 0.83
C GLN A 45 -5.21 -1.87 0.44
N LEU A 46 -4.76 -2.72 1.36
CA LEU A 46 -3.74 -3.74 1.10
C LEU A 46 -4.38 -4.89 0.33
N VAL A 47 -3.80 -5.23 -0.81
CA VAL A 47 -4.29 -6.31 -1.70
C VAL A 47 -3.50 -7.58 -1.50
N GLN A 48 -2.17 -7.43 -1.39
CA GLN A 48 -1.25 -8.54 -1.21
C GLN A 48 -0.05 -8.05 -0.41
N THR A 49 0.44 -8.89 0.48
CA THR A 49 1.72 -8.70 1.14
C THR A 49 2.56 -9.94 1.00
N GLY A 50 3.87 -9.79 1.13
CA GLY A 50 4.77 -10.92 1.14
C GLY A 50 6.16 -10.53 1.56
N ARG A 51 6.99 -11.55 1.77
CA ARG A 51 8.40 -11.42 2.05
C ARG A 51 9.17 -12.02 0.89
N VAL A 52 10.14 -11.29 0.37
CA VAL A 52 10.99 -11.71 -0.75
C VAL A 52 12.45 -11.56 -0.38
N GLN A 53 13.29 -12.44 -0.92
CA GLN A 53 14.73 -12.25 -0.87
C GLN A 53 15.13 -11.34 -2.01
N LEU A 54 15.45 -10.08 -1.72
CA LEU A 54 15.71 -9.04 -2.71
C LEU A 54 17.16 -8.55 -2.58
N LEU A 55 18.10 -9.17 -3.29
CA LEU A 55 19.54 -8.85 -3.14
C LEU A 55 19.96 -7.63 -3.97
N ASN A 56 21.07 -7.01 -3.60
CA ASN A 56 21.61 -5.84 -4.31
C ASN A 56 21.84 -6.14 -5.79
N ASN A 57 21.27 -5.33 -6.69
CA ASN A 57 21.30 -5.53 -8.15
C ASN A 57 20.79 -6.92 -8.63
N ALA A 58 19.93 -7.57 -7.85
CA ALA A 58 19.26 -8.83 -8.23
C ALA A 58 17.74 -8.64 -8.18
N PRO A 59 17.12 -8.19 -9.29
CA PRO A 59 15.68 -7.96 -9.34
C PRO A 59 14.89 -9.24 -9.09
N VAL A 60 13.73 -9.12 -8.43
CA VAL A 60 12.83 -10.24 -8.15
C VAL A 60 11.49 -9.99 -8.81
N ASN A 61 11.04 -10.94 -9.62
CA ASN A 61 9.68 -10.91 -10.18
C ASN A 61 8.67 -11.38 -9.13
N ILE A 62 7.59 -10.63 -8.96
CA ILE A 62 6.41 -11.03 -8.20
C ILE A 62 5.16 -10.98 -9.08
N ILE A 63 4.21 -11.87 -8.76
CA ILE A 63 2.88 -11.88 -9.36
C ILE A 63 1.89 -11.25 -8.37
N VAL A 64 1.01 -10.40 -8.88
CA VAL A 64 -0.02 -9.70 -8.11
C VAL A 64 -1.39 -9.85 -8.76
N PRO A 65 -2.49 -9.66 -8.01
CA PRO A 65 -3.83 -9.71 -8.57
C PRO A 65 -4.04 -8.61 -9.62
N ASP A 66 -4.82 -8.91 -10.65
CA ASP A 66 -5.19 -7.90 -11.64
C ASP A 66 -6.21 -6.93 -11.05
N LEU A 67 -5.80 -5.66 -10.92
CA LEU A 67 -6.66 -4.56 -10.47
C LEU A 67 -7.21 -3.74 -11.65
N GLY A 68 -6.87 -4.10 -12.89
CA GLY A 68 -7.16 -3.33 -14.10
C GLY A 68 -6.20 -2.15 -14.33
N TYR A 69 -5.20 -1.96 -13.45
CA TYR A 69 -4.18 -0.93 -13.53
C TYR A 69 -2.90 -1.37 -12.81
N ARG A 70 -1.82 -0.59 -12.96
CA ARG A 70 -0.53 -0.80 -12.28
C ARG A 70 -0.61 -0.35 -10.82
N PRO A 71 -0.57 -1.27 -9.84
CA PRO A 71 -0.76 -0.93 -8.43
C PRO A 71 0.49 -0.25 -7.85
N ALA A 72 0.31 0.65 -6.89
CA ALA A 72 1.40 1.14 -6.06
C ALA A 72 1.95 0.01 -5.18
N VAL A 73 3.28 -0.08 -5.08
CA VAL A 73 3.97 -1.10 -4.29
C VAL A 73 4.92 -0.43 -3.30
N TYR A 74 4.77 -0.77 -2.02
CA TYR A 74 5.71 -0.40 -0.98
C TYR A 74 6.70 -1.54 -0.75
N ILE A 75 7.99 -1.21 -0.63
CA ILE A 75 9.06 -2.15 -0.31
C ILE A 75 9.73 -1.67 0.97
N ILE A 76 9.80 -2.55 1.98
CA ILE A 76 10.38 -2.27 3.28
C ILE A 76 11.50 -3.29 3.51
N PRO A 77 12.77 -2.86 3.58
CA PRO A 77 13.87 -3.78 3.84
C PRO A 77 13.88 -4.23 5.30
N GLU A 78 14.33 -5.46 5.53
CA GLU A 78 14.70 -5.92 6.85
C GLU A 78 16.16 -5.53 7.13
N LEU A 79 16.32 -4.45 7.89
CA LEU A 79 17.62 -3.94 8.30
C LEU A 79 17.98 -4.44 9.69
N THR A 80 19.24 -4.82 9.88
CA THR A 80 19.83 -4.98 11.21
C THR A 80 20.53 -3.68 11.56
N PHE A 81 20.11 -3.01 12.63
CA PHE A 81 20.63 -1.68 12.97
C PHE A 81 22.09 -1.75 13.43
N SER A 82 23.00 -1.45 12.51
CA SER A 82 24.31 -0.90 12.80
C SER A 82 24.64 0.06 11.66
N LEU A 83 24.42 1.34 11.93
CA LEU A 83 24.61 2.42 10.97
C LEU A 83 26.06 2.89 11.10
N ASN A 84 26.91 2.48 10.16
CA ASN A 84 28.08 3.28 9.85
C ASN A 84 27.56 4.51 9.07
N PRO A 85 27.70 5.74 9.57
CA PRO A 85 27.02 6.90 8.99
C PRO A 85 27.65 7.39 7.68
N SER A 86 28.79 6.82 7.25
CA SER A 86 29.49 7.26 6.05
C SER A 86 29.03 6.52 4.79
N ASN A 87 28.61 7.28 3.78
CA ASN A 87 28.29 6.82 2.43
C ASN A 87 27.17 5.75 2.34
N THR A 88 26.19 5.84 3.24
CA THR A 88 25.04 4.93 3.29
C THR A 88 23.97 5.38 2.30
N SER A 89 23.59 4.51 1.38
CA SER A 89 22.52 4.78 0.41
C SER A 89 21.59 3.59 0.29
N LEU A 90 20.31 3.87 0.09
CA LEU A 90 19.28 2.87 -0.13
C LEU A 90 18.26 3.40 -1.12
N ARG A 91 17.99 2.61 -2.16
CA ARG A 91 16.99 2.93 -3.17
C ARG A 91 16.20 1.67 -3.49
N PHE A 92 14.89 1.83 -3.57
CA PHE A 92 13.98 0.83 -4.11
C PHE A 92 13.27 1.41 -5.32
N TRP A 93 12.93 0.53 -6.26
CA TRP A 93 12.01 0.87 -7.33
C TRP A 93 11.29 -0.38 -7.80
N THR A 94 10.16 -0.16 -8.46
CA THR A 94 9.34 -1.21 -9.05
C THR A 94 9.26 -0.97 -10.54
N GLU A 95 9.51 -1.99 -11.33
CA GLU A 95 9.30 -1.98 -12.78
C GLU A 95 8.10 -2.85 -13.11
N TYR A 96 7.31 -2.43 -14.09
CA TYR A 96 6.02 -3.05 -14.41
C TYR A 96 6.12 -3.70 -15.79
N ASP A 97 6.16 -5.03 -15.85
CA ASP A 97 6.03 -5.77 -17.11
C ASP A 97 4.57 -5.78 -17.58
N SER A 98 3.64 -5.93 -16.63
CA SER A 98 2.19 -5.92 -16.88
C SER A 98 1.42 -5.43 -15.64
N ASN A 99 0.08 -5.49 -15.67
CA ASN A 99 -0.74 -5.21 -14.49
C ASN A 99 -0.60 -6.27 -13.38
N THR A 100 -0.08 -7.45 -13.71
CA THR A 100 -0.01 -8.61 -12.81
C THR A 100 1.41 -9.09 -12.54
N SER A 101 2.42 -8.60 -13.25
CA SER A 101 3.83 -8.99 -13.08
C SER A 101 4.72 -7.77 -12.95
N LEU A 102 5.53 -7.77 -11.88
CA LEU A 102 6.31 -6.64 -11.40
C LEU A 102 7.71 -7.11 -11.02
N TRP A 103 8.72 -6.28 -11.29
CA TRP A 103 10.07 -6.47 -10.81
C TRP A 103 10.33 -5.53 -9.64
N LEU A 104 10.63 -6.12 -8.48
CA LEU A 104 11.10 -5.39 -7.31
C LEU A 104 12.62 -5.26 -7.40
N ASN A 105 13.12 -4.06 -7.13
CA ASN A 105 14.53 -3.75 -7.23
C ASN A 105 15.04 -3.06 -5.97
N ILE A 106 16.30 -3.30 -5.64
CA ILE A 106 17.04 -2.62 -4.58
C ILE A 106 18.44 -2.28 -5.05
N LEU A 107 18.89 -1.08 -4.68
CA LEU A 107 20.28 -0.68 -4.67
C LEU A 107 20.62 -0.22 -3.25
N HIS A 108 21.66 -0.79 -2.65
CA HIS A 108 22.13 -0.33 -1.36
C HIS A 108 23.66 -0.31 -1.25
N ASN A 109 24.17 0.54 -0.37
CA ASN A 109 25.58 0.64 -0.02
C ASN A 109 25.73 0.83 1.49
N ASN A 110 26.76 0.22 2.08
CA ASN A 110 27.09 0.33 3.51
C ASN A 110 25.90 0.10 4.47
N LEU A 111 25.01 -0.81 4.12
CA LEU A 111 23.85 -1.21 4.93
C LEU A 111 23.94 -2.67 5.34
N ASN A 112 23.69 -2.90 6.63
CA ASN A 112 23.48 -4.24 7.18
C ASN A 112 22.07 -4.74 6.86
N TYR A 113 21.86 -5.01 5.57
CA TYR A 113 20.64 -5.56 5.01
C TYR A 113 20.75 -7.08 4.97
N ASN A 114 19.76 -7.79 5.52
CA ASN A 114 19.80 -9.25 5.65
C ASN A 114 19.42 -10.00 4.34
N GLY A 115 19.15 -9.28 3.26
CA GLY A 115 18.75 -9.84 1.98
C GLY A 115 17.24 -10.00 1.80
N TYR A 116 16.42 -9.68 2.81
CA TYR A 116 14.96 -9.82 2.76
C TYR A 116 14.24 -8.49 2.84
N SER A 117 13.18 -8.35 2.05
CA SER A 117 12.28 -7.21 2.11
C SER A 117 10.84 -7.69 2.22
N LEU A 118 10.04 -6.95 2.98
CA LEU A 118 8.59 -7.03 2.91
C LEU A 118 8.12 -6.16 1.75
N TYR A 119 7.10 -6.63 1.04
CA TYR A 119 6.40 -5.83 0.06
C TYR A 119 4.89 -5.80 0.37
N ALA A 120 4.26 -4.69 -0.02
CA ALA A 120 2.84 -4.49 0.09
C ALA A 120 2.30 -3.88 -1.21
N VAL A 121 1.32 -4.55 -1.80
CA VAL A 121 0.60 -4.12 -3.00
C VAL A 121 -0.66 -3.42 -2.57
N MET A 122 -0.83 -2.20 -3.06
CA MET A 122 -1.92 -1.32 -2.67
C MET A 122 -2.95 -1.23 -3.80
N LYS A 123 -4.22 -1.10 -3.43
CA LYS A 123 -5.30 -0.78 -4.38
C LYS A 123 -5.32 0.73 -4.70
N VAL A 124 -4.19 1.23 -5.15
CA VAL A 124 -3.94 2.63 -5.54
C VAL A 124 -3.10 2.60 -6.80
N ARG A 125 -3.34 3.50 -7.76
CA ARG A 125 -2.53 3.53 -8.97
C ARG A 125 -1.11 4.04 -8.67
N ALA A 126 -0.11 3.43 -9.30
CA ALA A 126 1.28 3.85 -9.15
C ALA A 126 1.57 5.25 -9.71
N ASP A 127 0.73 5.75 -10.63
CA ASP A 127 0.84 7.07 -11.27
C ASP A 127 0.05 8.17 -10.55
N GLY A 128 -0.71 7.84 -9.50
CA GLY A 128 -1.48 8.80 -8.71
C GLY A 128 -2.70 9.39 -9.43
N LEU A 129 -3.19 8.74 -10.49
CA LEU A 129 -4.39 9.14 -11.25
C LEU A 129 -5.65 8.37 -10.85
#